data_AF-A0AAQ1JQQ6-F1
#
_entry.id   AF-A0AAQ1JQQ6-F1
#
_cell.length_a   1.000
_cell.length_b   1.000
_cell.length_c   1.000
_cell.angle_alpha   90.00
_cell.angle_beta   90.00
_cell.angle_gamma   90.00
#
_symmetry.space_group_name_H-M   'P 1'
#
loop_
_entity.id
_entity.type
_entity.pdbx_description
1 polymer ?
#
loop_
_entity_poly.entity_id
_entity_poly.type
_entity_poly.pdbx_seq_one_letter_code
_entity_poly.pdbx_strand_id
1 'polypeptide(L)'
;MRWPSRPRRLRSGMNKFAATRVSSGCWRVAVSISKFGSRSYAPDSDQLSRAYRISTNHELRLRLSLCFQQSLALNGSEGEVMVNKVSASKFLSLLLRHKPEEVGLVLDPDGWAEIDQIVERTSSGKIPLTRSLIEELTRTSEKQRFKISEDGTKIRANQGHSVKVELGLVAAVPPEVLYHGTATRFLESILAEGLKSGNRNHVHLSRDSETAVRVGQRHGKPVVLEVLSGRMHREGASFFLSDNGVWLTESVQAKFLALLVQS
;
A
#
# COMPACT_ATOMS: atom_id res chain seq x y z
N MET A 1 20.97 24.74 -56.14
CA MET A 1 21.61 25.87 -55.42
C MET A 1 20.55 26.86 -54.97
N ARG A 2 20.76 27.46 -53.79
CA ARG A 2 20.06 28.59 -53.16
C ARG A 2 18.67 28.37 -52.51
N TRP A 3 18.71 28.37 -51.18
CA TRP A 3 17.77 29.08 -50.31
C TRP A 3 17.89 30.61 -50.51
N PRO A 4 16.83 31.39 -50.25
CA PRO A 4 16.61 32.00 -48.92
C PRO A 4 15.08 32.08 -48.61
N SER A 5 14.49 32.52 -47.49
CA SER A 5 14.88 33.10 -46.19
C SER A 5 13.63 32.97 -45.28
N ARG A 6 13.81 32.85 -43.96
CA ARG A 6 12.69 32.84 -42.99
C ARG A 6 11.87 34.14 -43.02
N PRO A 7 10.59 34.08 -42.59
CA PRO A 7 10.09 35.08 -41.64
C PRO A 7 9.56 34.48 -40.33
N ARG A 8 9.37 35.40 -39.38
CA ARG A 8 9.24 35.26 -37.93
C ARG A 8 7.91 34.66 -37.43
N ARG A 9 7.98 34.30 -36.15
CA ARG A 9 6.94 33.82 -35.23
C ARG A 9 5.76 34.80 -35.00
N LEU A 10 4.61 34.15 -34.76
CA LEU A 10 3.47 34.47 -33.86
C LEU A 10 2.48 35.57 -34.24
N ARG A 11 1.21 35.18 -34.49
CA ARG A 11 0.10 35.29 -33.51
C ARG A 11 -1.23 34.69 -34.03
N SER A 12 -2.01 34.19 -33.07
CA SER A 12 -3.43 33.79 -33.07
C SER A 12 -3.92 32.78 -34.12
N GLY A 13 -4.01 31.50 -33.71
CA GLY A 13 -4.85 30.50 -34.35
C GLY A 13 -5.93 30.03 -33.39
N MET A 14 -7.12 30.61 -33.48
CA MET A 14 -8.35 29.99 -32.94
C MET A 14 -8.55 28.65 -33.66
N ASN A 15 -8.57 27.55 -32.92
CA ASN A 15 -8.98 26.25 -33.46
C ASN A 15 -10.46 26.34 -33.87
N LYS A 16 -10.74 26.34 -35.17
CA LYS A 16 -12.10 26.22 -35.70
C LYS A 16 -12.54 24.76 -35.57
N PHE A 17 -13.62 24.52 -34.84
CA PHE A 17 -14.29 23.22 -34.79
C PHE A 17 -15.28 23.14 -35.96
N ALA A 18 -15.17 22.10 -36.78
CA ALA A 18 -16.19 21.77 -37.78
C ALA A 18 -16.73 20.38 -37.48
N ALA A 19 -18.05 20.29 -37.32
CA ALA A 19 -18.74 19.03 -37.15
C ALA A 19 -19.38 18.66 -38.50
N THR A 20 -19.15 17.44 -38.98
CA THR A 20 -19.80 16.91 -40.19
C THR A 20 -20.64 15.69 -39.85
N ARG A 21 -21.80 15.62 -40.50
CA ARG A 21 -22.80 14.57 -40.33
C ARG A 21 -22.38 13.33 -41.13
N VAL A 22 -22.35 12.15 -40.51
CA VAL A 22 -22.15 10.87 -41.22
C VAL A 22 -23.50 10.16 -41.35
N SER A 23 -23.64 9.33 -42.40
CA SER A 23 -24.88 8.67 -42.85
C SER A 23 -25.59 7.79 -41.82
N SER A 24 -24.95 7.45 -40.70
CA SER A 24 -25.54 6.71 -39.57
C SER A 24 -26.07 7.59 -38.44
N GLY A 25 -26.10 8.91 -38.60
CA GLY A 25 -26.60 9.84 -37.56
C GLY A 25 -25.60 10.15 -36.44
N CYS A 26 -24.41 9.54 -36.46
CA CYS A 26 -23.33 9.83 -35.52
C CYS A 26 -22.46 10.99 -36.02
N TRP A 27 -22.22 12.00 -35.18
CA TRP A 27 -21.34 13.13 -35.49
C TRP A 27 -19.89 12.77 -35.22
N ARG A 28 -19.01 12.95 -36.21
CA ARG A 28 -17.56 12.79 -36.03
C ARG A 28 -17.00 14.18 -35.75
N VAL A 29 -16.54 14.42 -34.51
CA VAL A 29 -15.75 15.62 -34.21
C VAL A 29 -14.33 15.37 -34.70
N ALA A 30 -13.98 15.90 -35.87
CA ALA A 30 -12.63 15.84 -36.39
C ALA A 30 -11.81 16.97 -35.76
N VAL A 31 -10.91 16.62 -34.82
CA VAL A 31 -9.84 17.52 -34.41
C VAL A 31 -8.86 17.58 -35.57
N SER A 32 -8.73 18.75 -36.22
CA SER A 32 -7.74 18.94 -37.28
C SER A 32 -6.33 19.00 -36.66
N ILE A 33 -5.78 17.85 -36.31
CA ILE A 33 -4.34 17.70 -36.14
C ILE A 33 -3.81 17.40 -37.54
N SER A 34 -2.96 18.27 -38.05
CA SER A 34 -2.26 18.08 -39.32
C SER A 34 -1.59 16.70 -39.36
N LYS A 35 -2.12 15.84 -40.24
CA LYS A 35 -1.56 14.59 -40.82
C LYS A 35 -0.71 13.73 -39.88
N PHE A 36 -1.25 12.58 -39.47
CA PHE A 36 -0.71 11.24 -39.77
C PHE A 36 -1.66 10.17 -39.17
N GLY A 37 -2.10 9.20 -39.99
CA GLY A 37 -2.67 7.95 -39.51
C GLY A 37 -4.19 7.91 -39.33
N SER A 38 -4.85 7.12 -40.18
CA SER A 38 -6.25 6.73 -40.11
C SER A 38 -6.54 5.85 -38.88
N ARG A 39 -6.96 6.45 -37.75
CA ARG A 39 -7.66 5.75 -36.66
C ARG A 39 -8.63 6.71 -35.99
N SER A 40 -9.93 6.40 -36.03
CA SER A 40 -10.95 7.13 -35.25
C SER A 40 -10.81 6.71 -33.80
N TYR A 41 -10.52 7.65 -32.90
CA TYR A 41 -10.68 7.44 -31.46
C TYR A 41 -11.95 8.16 -31.00
N ALA A 42 -12.73 7.52 -30.12
CA ALA A 42 -13.75 8.21 -29.35
C ALA A 42 -13.08 9.30 -28.50
N PRO A 43 -13.67 10.50 -28.38
CA PRO A 43 -13.08 11.57 -27.58
C PRO A 43 -13.03 11.17 -26.11
N ASP A 44 -11.89 11.43 -25.48
CA ASP A 44 -11.66 11.20 -24.06
C ASP A 44 -12.66 11.98 -23.20
N SER A 45 -13.18 11.32 -22.15
CA SER A 45 -14.14 11.85 -21.18
C SER A 45 -13.68 13.19 -20.55
N ASP A 46 -12.37 13.34 -20.37
CA ASP A 46 -11.75 14.56 -19.82
C ASP A 46 -11.83 15.73 -20.81
N GLN A 47 -11.72 15.45 -22.11
CA GLN A 47 -11.91 16.45 -23.16
C GLN A 47 -13.37 16.87 -23.32
N LEU A 48 -14.30 15.94 -23.16
CA LEU A 48 -15.74 16.23 -23.18
C LEU A 48 -16.16 17.09 -21.98
N SER A 49 -15.66 16.81 -20.78
CA SER A 49 -15.92 17.62 -19.57
C SER A 49 -15.35 19.04 -19.69
N ARG A 50 -14.13 19.18 -20.22
CA ARG A 50 -13.53 20.51 -20.47
C ARG A 50 -14.32 21.30 -21.51
N ALA A 51 -14.73 20.66 -22.61
CA ALA A 51 -15.56 21.29 -23.64
C ALA A 51 -16.93 21.74 -23.10
N TYR A 52 -17.56 20.96 -22.22
CA TYR A 52 -18.82 21.33 -21.57
C TYR A 52 -18.68 22.57 -20.67
N ARG A 53 -17.60 22.63 -19.87
CA ARG A 53 -17.35 23.76 -18.94
C ARG A 53 -17.14 25.08 -19.66
N ILE A 54 -16.41 25.07 -20.78
CA ILE A 54 -16.07 26.28 -21.53
C ILE A 54 -17.12 26.70 -22.57
N SER A 55 -18.10 25.84 -22.87
CA SER A 55 -19.17 26.17 -23.83
C SER A 55 -20.22 27.09 -23.19
N THR A 56 -20.49 28.23 -23.83
CA THR A 56 -21.58 29.16 -23.48
C THR A 56 -22.87 28.89 -24.28
N ASN A 57 -22.83 28.01 -25.27
CA ASN A 57 -23.99 27.64 -26.09
C ASN A 57 -24.78 26.51 -25.42
N HIS A 58 -26.05 26.78 -25.14
CA HIS A 58 -26.96 25.88 -24.42
C HIS A 58 -27.18 24.54 -25.15
N GLU A 59 -27.35 24.56 -26.46
CA GLU A 59 -27.60 23.35 -27.26
C GLU A 59 -26.35 22.46 -27.34
N LEU A 60 -25.16 23.06 -27.43
CA LEU A 60 -23.89 22.33 -27.36
C LEU A 60 -23.66 21.72 -25.97
N ARG A 61 -24.04 22.41 -24.90
CA ARG A 61 -23.94 21.89 -23.53
C ARG A 61 -24.83 20.67 -23.31
N LEU A 62 -26.08 20.70 -23.75
CA LEU A 62 -26.99 19.55 -23.64
C LEU A 62 -26.43 18.33 -24.37
N ARG A 63 -25.88 18.52 -25.57
CA ARG A 63 -25.30 17.44 -26.36
C ARG A 63 -24.01 16.87 -25.76
N LEU A 64 -23.13 17.74 -25.23
CA LEU A 64 -21.93 17.29 -24.52
C LEU A 64 -22.27 16.56 -23.23
N SER A 65 -23.28 17.00 -22.50
CA SER A 65 -23.78 16.32 -21.29
C SER A 65 -24.34 14.93 -21.61
N LEU A 66 -25.15 14.82 -22.66
CA LEU A 66 -25.73 13.53 -23.08
C LEU A 66 -24.65 12.56 -23.56
N CYS A 67 -23.65 13.06 -24.31
CA CYS A 67 -22.52 12.27 -24.78
C CYS A 67 -21.61 11.83 -23.62
N PHE A 68 -21.42 12.68 -22.60
CA PHE A 68 -20.73 12.33 -21.37
C PHE A 68 -21.48 11.27 -20.56
N GLN A 69 -22.80 11.40 -20.41
CA GLN A 69 -23.64 10.39 -19.73
C GLN A 69 -23.66 9.05 -20.46
N GLN A 70 -23.74 9.05 -21.80
CA GLN A 70 -23.65 7.82 -22.60
C GLN A 70 -22.25 7.21 -22.56
N SER A 71 -21.19 8.02 -22.53
CA SER A 71 -19.82 7.54 -22.32
C SER A 71 -19.65 6.90 -20.94
N LEU A 72 -20.26 7.46 -19.88
CA LEU A 72 -20.23 6.88 -18.54
C LEU A 72 -21.03 5.57 -18.44
N ALA A 73 -22.17 5.47 -19.15
CA ALA A 73 -23.00 4.26 -19.17
C ALA A 73 -22.39 3.12 -20.00
N LEU A 74 -21.61 3.43 -21.04
CA LEU A 74 -20.89 2.43 -21.84
C LEU A 74 -19.54 2.04 -21.22
N ASN A 75 -18.96 2.91 -20.38
CA ASN A 75 -17.74 2.65 -19.61
C ASN A 75 -18.08 2.19 -18.19
N GLY A 76 -19.04 1.27 -18.06
CA GLY A 76 -19.22 0.53 -16.82
C GLY A 76 -17.89 -0.13 -16.43
N SER A 77 -17.46 0.12 -15.19
CA SER A 77 -16.22 -0.29 -14.53
C SER A 77 -14.91 0.42 -14.96
N GLU A 78 -14.34 1.11 -13.97
CA GLU A 78 -12.90 1.37 -13.79
C GLU A 78 -12.23 2.52 -14.56
N GLY A 79 -12.66 3.74 -14.23
CA GLY A 79 -11.72 4.86 -13.98
C GLY A 79 -11.17 4.85 -12.56
N GLU A 80 -11.00 3.65 -11.97
CA GLU A 80 -10.37 3.49 -10.67
C GLU A 80 -8.87 3.68 -10.90
N VAL A 81 -8.26 4.66 -10.23
CA VAL A 81 -6.80 4.74 -10.16
C VAL A 81 -6.34 3.38 -9.66
N MET A 82 -5.73 2.57 -10.52
CA MET A 82 -5.20 1.25 -10.16
C MET A 82 -4.06 1.46 -9.16
N VAL A 83 -4.41 1.67 -7.89
CA VAL A 83 -3.48 1.76 -6.80
C VAL A 83 -2.86 0.38 -6.66
N ASN A 84 -1.54 0.31 -6.87
CA ASN A 84 -0.82 -0.95 -6.70
C ASN A 84 -1.01 -1.42 -5.23
N LYS A 85 -1.66 -2.57 -5.05
CA LYS A 85 -1.99 -3.13 -3.72
C LYS A 85 -0.76 -3.32 -2.85
N VAL A 86 0.39 -3.63 -3.45
CA VAL A 86 1.66 -3.76 -2.73
C VAL A 86 2.13 -2.41 -2.19
N SER A 87 2.01 -1.32 -2.97
CA SER A 87 2.36 0.02 -2.47
C SER A 87 1.36 0.52 -1.43
N ALA A 88 0.07 0.25 -1.60
CA ALA A 88 -0.94 0.59 -0.60
C ALA A 88 -0.72 -0.17 0.71
N SER A 89 -0.43 -1.47 0.66
CA SER A 89 -0.09 -2.27 1.85
C SER A 89 1.15 -1.76 2.57
N LYS A 90 2.19 -1.37 1.81
CA LYS A 90 3.41 -0.76 2.37
C LYS A 90 3.12 0.58 3.03
N PHE A 91 2.31 1.42 2.38
CA PHE A 91 1.96 2.74 2.89
C PHE A 91 1.09 2.63 4.15
N LEU A 92 0.05 1.78 4.14
CA LEU A 92 -0.75 1.50 5.32
C LEU A 92 0.10 0.92 6.47
N SER A 93 1.06 0.05 6.17
CA SER A 93 2.02 -0.43 7.18
C SER A 93 2.90 0.69 7.74
N LEU A 94 3.33 1.64 6.90
CA LEU A 94 4.11 2.80 7.34
C LEU A 94 3.31 3.65 8.33
N LEU A 95 2.06 3.98 7.98
CA LEU A 95 1.19 4.80 8.82
C LEU A 95 0.89 4.12 10.16
N LEU A 96 0.54 2.84 10.13
CA LEU A 96 0.12 2.12 11.35
C LEU A 96 1.29 1.68 12.25
N ARG A 97 2.53 1.60 11.73
CA ARG A 97 3.66 1.03 12.50
C ARG A 97 4.76 2.01 12.80
N HIS A 98 4.96 3.03 11.96
CA HIS A 98 6.19 3.80 11.95
C HIS A 98 5.96 5.30 12.00
N LYS A 99 5.07 5.81 11.15
CA LYS A 99 4.89 7.24 10.92
C LYS A 99 3.42 7.65 10.77
N PRO A 100 2.59 7.47 11.82
CA PRO A 100 1.21 7.96 11.77
C PRO A 100 1.16 9.48 11.55
N GLU A 101 2.16 10.23 12.04
CA GLU A 101 2.27 11.68 11.91
C GLU A 101 2.44 12.16 10.46
N GLU A 102 2.88 11.30 9.53
CA GLU A 102 3.06 11.67 8.10
C GLU A 102 1.75 12.16 7.46
N VAL A 103 0.61 11.70 7.98
CA VAL A 103 -0.72 12.15 7.57
C VAL A 103 -1.49 12.80 8.73
N GLY A 104 -0.81 13.09 9.84
CA GLY A 104 -1.42 13.62 11.06
C GLY A 104 -2.29 12.61 11.81
N LEU A 105 -2.10 11.30 11.57
CA LEU A 105 -2.80 10.23 12.28
C LEU A 105 -2.32 10.14 13.73
N VAL A 106 -3.26 9.86 14.64
CA VAL A 106 -2.96 9.55 16.04
C VAL A 106 -3.47 8.14 16.29
N LEU A 107 -2.57 7.26 16.72
CA LEU A 107 -2.94 5.91 17.15
C LEU A 107 -3.33 5.96 18.62
N ASP A 108 -4.34 5.19 19.00
CA ASP A 108 -4.64 4.97 20.42
C ASP A 108 -3.56 4.08 21.08
N PRO A 109 -3.58 3.92 22.43
CA PRO A 109 -2.59 3.11 23.13
C PRO A 109 -2.46 1.68 22.60
N ASP A 110 -3.54 1.10 22.09
CA ASP A 110 -3.61 -0.26 21.53
C ASP A 110 -3.27 -0.33 20.02
N GLY A 111 -2.94 0.82 19.42
CA GLY A 111 -2.45 0.95 18.04
C GLY A 111 -3.55 1.09 17.01
N TRP A 112 -4.79 1.33 17.44
CA TRP A 112 -5.92 1.52 16.55
C TRP A 112 -5.96 2.94 16.00
N ALA A 113 -6.41 3.02 14.74
CA ALA A 113 -6.72 4.24 14.04
C ALA A 113 -8.12 4.16 13.42
N GLU A 114 -8.83 5.28 13.40
CA GLU A 114 -10.10 5.40 12.68
C GLU A 114 -9.88 5.28 11.17
N ILE A 115 -10.60 4.35 10.53
CA ILE A 115 -10.51 4.11 9.08
C ILE A 115 -10.90 5.38 8.31
N ASP A 116 -11.97 6.05 8.74
CA ASP A 116 -12.45 7.25 8.05
C ASP A 116 -11.42 8.40 8.09
N GLN A 117 -10.66 8.54 9.20
CA GLN A 117 -9.56 9.50 9.27
C GLN A 117 -8.43 9.15 8.30
N ILE A 118 -8.11 7.86 8.13
CA ILE A 118 -7.10 7.41 7.17
C ILE A 118 -7.56 7.72 5.74
N VAL A 119 -8.82 7.44 5.42
CA VAL A 119 -9.41 7.71 4.10
C VAL A 119 -9.38 9.21 3.81
N GLU A 120 -9.84 10.04 4.74
CA GLU A 120 -9.86 11.49 4.62
C GLU A 120 -8.44 12.05 4.39
N ARG A 121 -7.50 11.67 5.25
CA ARG A 121 -6.13 12.23 5.25
C ARG A 121 -5.27 11.75 4.08
N THR A 122 -5.60 10.61 3.48
CA THR A 122 -4.86 10.08 2.33
C THR A 122 -5.53 10.41 0.99
N SER A 123 -6.79 10.88 1.00
CA SER A 123 -7.60 11.16 -0.20
C SER A 123 -6.91 12.04 -1.25
N SER A 124 -6.18 13.07 -0.79
CA SER A 124 -5.46 14.03 -1.63
C SER A 124 -3.97 13.68 -1.82
N GLY A 125 -3.53 12.56 -1.26
CA GLY A 125 -2.15 12.10 -1.25
C GLY A 125 -1.75 11.33 -2.51
N LYS A 126 -0.49 10.89 -2.55
CA LYS A 126 0.06 10.08 -3.65
C LYS A 126 -0.54 8.67 -3.72
N ILE A 127 -1.01 8.15 -2.58
CA ILE A 127 -1.61 6.82 -2.45
C ILE A 127 -2.93 7.01 -1.68
N PRO A 128 -4.05 7.24 -2.38
CA PRO A 128 -5.35 7.33 -1.72
C PRO A 128 -5.74 5.95 -1.19
N LEU A 129 -6.03 5.88 0.11
CA LEU A 129 -6.55 4.67 0.74
C LEU A 129 -8.06 4.80 0.86
N THR A 130 -8.81 4.04 0.07
CA THR A 130 -10.26 3.94 0.22
C THR A 130 -10.62 2.87 1.25
N ARG A 131 -11.83 2.94 1.80
CA ARG A 131 -12.34 1.91 2.72
C ARG A 131 -12.32 0.52 2.06
N SER A 132 -12.79 0.43 0.81
CA SER A 132 -12.77 -0.82 0.03
C SER A 132 -11.36 -1.39 -0.10
N LEU A 133 -10.37 -0.54 -0.38
CA LEU A 133 -8.97 -0.96 -0.48
C LEU A 133 -8.41 -1.41 0.87
N ILE A 134 -8.72 -0.71 1.97
CA ILE A 134 -8.28 -1.09 3.32
C ILE A 134 -8.86 -2.45 3.73
N GLU A 135 -10.16 -2.66 3.50
CA GLU A 135 -10.84 -3.93 3.75
C GLU A 135 -10.26 -5.05 2.88
N GLU A 136 -10.01 -4.77 1.60
CA GLU A 136 -9.38 -5.74 0.71
C GLU A 136 -7.96 -6.10 1.16
N LEU A 137 -7.13 -5.11 1.52
CA LEU A 137 -5.76 -5.33 2.01
C LEU A 137 -5.73 -6.12 3.32
N THR A 138 -6.75 -5.94 4.16
CA THR A 138 -6.91 -6.71 5.41
C THR A 138 -7.26 -8.16 5.09
N ARG A 139 -8.22 -8.39 4.18
CA ARG A 139 -8.68 -9.73 3.79
C ARG A 139 -7.64 -10.54 2.99
N THR A 140 -6.94 -9.88 2.07
CA THR A 140 -6.02 -10.53 1.11
C THR A 140 -4.58 -10.61 1.61
N SER A 141 -4.27 -9.97 2.75
CA SER A 141 -2.94 -10.02 3.33
C SER A 141 -2.60 -11.46 3.75
N GLU A 142 -1.73 -12.13 2.99
CA GLU A 142 -1.16 -13.46 3.27
C GLU A 142 -0.61 -13.65 4.70
N LYS A 143 -0.33 -12.56 5.42
CA LYS A 143 0.29 -12.57 6.75
C LYS A 143 -0.61 -11.98 7.85
N GLN A 144 -1.90 -11.76 7.55
CA GLN A 144 -2.86 -11.04 8.41
C GLN A 144 -2.18 -9.85 9.11
N ARG A 145 -1.67 -8.89 8.32
CA ARG A 145 -0.83 -7.80 8.82
C ARG A 145 -1.61 -6.74 9.58
N PHE A 146 -2.91 -6.69 9.31
CA PHE A 146 -3.85 -5.71 9.82
C PHE A 146 -5.04 -6.43 10.43
N LYS A 147 -5.69 -5.77 11.37
CA LYS A 147 -6.96 -6.19 11.97
C LYS A 147 -7.89 -4.99 11.96
N ILE A 148 -9.11 -5.23 11.51
CA ILE A 148 -10.21 -4.28 11.62
C ILE A 148 -10.99 -4.63 12.90
N SER A 149 -11.48 -3.62 13.61
CA SER A 149 -12.28 -3.79 14.84
C SER A 149 -13.61 -4.47 14.53
N GLU A 150 -14.27 -5.03 15.56
CA GLU A 150 -15.52 -5.78 15.36
C GLU A 150 -16.66 -4.92 14.80
N ASP A 151 -16.70 -3.64 15.14
CA ASP A 151 -17.62 -2.63 14.61
C ASP A 151 -17.22 -2.09 13.23
N GLY A 152 -16.05 -2.48 12.71
CA GLY A 152 -15.57 -2.09 11.40
C GLY A 152 -15.08 -0.65 11.28
N THR A 153 -14.94 0.08 12.39
CA THR A 153 -14.60 1.53 12.40
C THR A 153 -13.09 1.77 12.43
N LYS A 154 -12.34 0.90 13.10
CA LYS A 154 -10.92 1.06 13.36
C LYS A 154 -10.07 -0.02 12.69
N ILE A 155 -8.82 0.32 12.45
CA ILE A 155 -7.79 -0.58 11.96
C ILE A 155 -6.51 -0.44 12.77
N ARG A 156 -5.83 -1.56 13.05
CA ARG A 156 -4.49 -1.58 13.62
C ARG A 156 -3.57 -2.54 12.88
N ALA A 157 -2.26 -2.33 13.00
CA ALA A 157 -1.30 -3.34 12.61
C ALA A 157 -1.23 -4.43 13.68
N ASN A 158 -1.16 -5.70 13.27
CA ASN A 158 -1.07 -6.79 14.23
C ASN A 158 0.28 -6.82 14.95
N GLN A 159 1.36 -6.36 14.31
CA GLN A 159 2.73 -6.42 14.82
C GLN A 159 3.66 -5.40 14.17
N GLY A 160 4.85 -5.20 14.74
CA GLY A 160 5.98 -4.48 14.11
C GLY A 160 5.98 -2.96 14.29
N HIS A 161 5.34 -2.46 15.35
CA HIS A 161 5.38 -1.03 15.71
C HIS A 161 6.81 -0.62 16.14
N SER A 162 7.25 0.53 15.62
CA SER A 162 8.38 1.29 16.17
C SER A 162 7.91 2.49 17.01
N VAL A 163 6.61 2.82 16.96
CA VAL A 163 5.97 3.75 17.88
C VAL A 163 5.58 3.03 19.17
N LYS A 164 5.53 3.75 20.30
CA LYS A 164 5.18 3.20 21.61
C LYS A 164 3.68 2.92 21.66
N VAL A 165 3.30 1.68 21.35
CA VAL A 165 1.93 1.17 21.37
C VAL A 165 1.90 0.04 22.40
N GLU A 166 1.07 0.20 23.42
CA GLU A 166 0.71 -0.83 24.39
C GLU A 166 -0.35 -1.72 23.74
N LEU A 167 0.07 -2.67 22.91
CA LEU A 167 -0.80 -3.54 22.11
C LEU A 167 -1.78 -4.45 22.92
N GLY A 168 -1.93 -4.24 24.22
CA GLY A 168 -2.70 -5.12 25.11
C GLY A 168 -2.23 -6.57 25.03
N LEU A 169 -0.95 -6.79 24.72
CA LEU A 169 -0.39 -8.12 24.51
C LEU A 169 -0.49 -8.92 25.80
N VAL A 170 -1.36 -9.92 25.82
CA VAL A 170 -1.53 -10.81 26.96
C VAL A 170 -0.30 -11.72 27.04
N ALA A 171 0.32 -11.75 28.22
CA ALA A 171 1.42 -12.67 28.48
C ALA A 171 0.96 -14.11 28.26
N ALA A 172 1.71 -14.87 27.48
CA ALA A 172 1.39 -16.25 27.11
C ALA A 172 2.57 -17.17 27.39
N VAL A 173 2.27 -18.40 27.81
CA VAL A 173 3.29 -19.43 28.01
C VAL A 173 3.80 -19.90 26.64
N PRO A 174 5.08 -19.72 26.30
CA PRO A 174 5.61 -20.12 25.00
C PRO A 174 5.77 -21.64 24.91
N PRO A 175 5.87 -22.19 23.69
CA PRO A 175 6.38 -23.55 23.48
C PRO A 175 7.80 -23.71 24.05
N GLU A 176 8.26 -24.95 24.21
CA GLU A 176 9.63 -25.23 24.67
C GLU A 176 10.70 -24.63 23.74
N VAL A 177 10.43 -24.64 22.43
CA VAL A 177 11.32 -24.09 21.41
C VAL A 177 10.54 -23.18 20.45
N LEU A 178 11.13 -22.03 20.15
CA LEU A 178 10.73 -21.13 19.08
C LEU A 178 11.92 -20.87 18.16
N TYR A 179 11.68 -20.25 17.00
CA TYR A 179 12.71 -20.05 15.98
C TYR A 179 12.89 -18.58 15.63
N HIS A 180 14.14 -18.18 15.40
CA HIS A 180 14.48 -16.86 14.87
C HIS A 180 15.26 -16.98 13.57
N GLY A 181 14.75 -16.33 12.52
CA GLY A 181 15.39 -16.27 11.22
C GLY A 181 16.24 -15.02 11.06
N THR A 182 17.53 -15.18 10.81
CA THR A 182 18.47 -14.08 10.58
C THR A 182 19.39 -14.37 9.38
N ALA A 183 20.35 -13.48 9.11
CA ALA A 183 21.38 -13.69 8.09
C ALA A 183 22.71 -14.10 8.74
N THR A 184 23.51 -14.93 8.05
CA THR A 184 24.82 -15.42 8.53
C THR A 184 25.73 -14.33 9.09
N ARG A 185 25.75 -13.15 8.46
CA ARG A 185 26.59 -12.01 8.90
C ARG A 185 26.25 -11.45 10.29
N PHE A 186 25.06 -11.74 10.81
CA PHE A 186 24.64 -11.29 12.14
C PHE A 186 24.91 -12.35 13.22
N LEU A 187 25.32 -13.56 12.83
CA LEU A 187 25.44 -14.70 13.74
C LEU A 187 26.43 -14.44 14.87
N GLU A 188 27.61 -13.90 14.56
CA GLU A 188 28.65 -13.63 15.55
C GLU A 188 28.19 -12.65 16.62
N SER A 189 27.59 -11.51 16.21
CA SER A 189 27.03 -10.53 17.14
C SER A 189 25.88 -11.10 17.97
N ILE A 190 25.01 -11.92 17.36
CA ILE A 190 23.89 -12.55 18.08
C ILE A 190 24.38 -13.58 19.10
N LEU A 191 25.43 -14.35 18.79
CA LEU A 191 26.01 -15.32 19.74
C LEU A 191 26.78 -14.63 20.87
N ALA A 192 27.30 -13.43 20.64
CA ALA A 192 27.97 -12.64 21.68
C ALA A 192 26.98 -11.88 22.58
N GLU A 193 25.98 -11.23 21.98
CA GLU A 193 25.12 -10.26 22.66
C GLU A 193 23.68 -10.73 22.90
N GLY A 194 23.28 -11.85 22.28
CA GLY A 194 21.89 -12.31 22.23
C GLY A 194 21.06 -11.63 21.12
N LEU A 195 19.77 -11.99 21.05
CA LEU A 195 18.82 -11.32 20.17
C LEU A 195 18.25 -10.08 20.83
N LYS A 196 18.39 -8.95 20.14
CA LYS A 196 17.80 -7.66 20.50
C LYS A 196 16.69 -7.31 19.51
N SER A 197 15.70 -6.54 19.96
CA SER A 197 14.57 -6.11 19.12
C SER A 197 14.98 -5.14 18.01
N GLY A 198 16.17 -4.54 18.10
CA GLY A 198 16.69 -3.55 17.15
C GLY A 198 15.82 -2.29 17.17
N ASN A 199 15.37 -1.84 15.99
CA ASN A 199 14.46 -0.69 15.87
C ASN A 199 12.98 -1.01 16.16
N ARG A 200 12.69 -2.19 16.74
CA ARG A 200 11.32 -2.64 17.06
C ARG A 200 11.14 -2.72 18.58
N ASN A 201 9.89 -2.78 19.03
CA ASN A 201 9.58 -2.92 20.44
C ASN A 201 9.93 -4.32 21.00
N HIS A 202 9.85 -5.38 20.18
CA HIS A 202 10.08 -6.76 20.61
C HIS A 202 10.86 -7.58 19.57
N VAL A 203 11.59 -8.59 20.03
CA VAL A 203 12.13 -9.68 19.22
C VAL A 203 10.97 -10.52 18.69
N HIS A 204 10.98 -10.79 17.39
CA HIS A 204 9.96 -11.60 16.74
C HIS A 204 10.47 -13.04 16.57
N LEU A 205 9.65 -13.99 16.99
CA LEU A 205 9.92 -15.42 16.98
C LEU A 205 8.83 -16.15 16.19
N SER A 206 9.25 -17.18 15.46
CA SER A 206 8.40 -18.05 14.65
C SER A 206 8.16 -19.37 15.36
N ARG A 207 6.99 -19.97 15.17
CA ARG A 207 6.66 -21.29 15.74
C ARG A 207 7.36 -22.43 15.01
N ASP A 208 7.65 -22.24 13.73
CA ASP A 208 8.27 -23.23 12.86
C ASP A 208 9.55 -22.69 12.20
N SER A 209 10.48 -23.60 11.93
CA SER A 209 11.78 -23.29 11.34
C SER A 209 11.68 -22.84 9.89
N GLU A 210 10.70 -23.33 9.12
CA GLU A 210 10.48 -22.93 7.72
C GLU A 210 10.12 -21.44 7.60
N THR A 211 9.23 -20.96 8.47
CA THR A 211 8.90 -19.53 8.57
C THR A 211 10.11 -18.71 8.98
N ALA A 212 10.94 -19.20 9.90
CA ALA A 212 12.20 -18.54 10.24
C ALA A 212 13.16 -18.47 9.04
N VAL A 213 13.31 -19.53 8.24
CA VAL A 213 14.11 -19.48 7.00
C VAL A 213 13.60 -18.38 6.06
N ARG A 214 12.28 -18.35 5.79
CA ARG A 214 11.65 -17.32 4.92
C ARG A 214 11.83 -15.90 5.45
N VAL A 215 11.91 -15.72 6.76
CA VAL A 215 12.21 -14.41 7.38
C VAL A 215 13.69 -14.06 7.20
N GLY A 216 14.60 -14.98 7.49
CA GLY A 216 16.05 -14.79 7.35
C GLY A 216 16.50 -14.50 5.92
N GLN A 217 15.87 -15.14 4.92
CA GLN A 217 16.15 -14.94 3.49
C GLN A 217 16.03 -13.47 3.04
N ARG A 218 15.19 -12.67 3.71
CA ARG A 218 15.03 -11.24 3.39
C ARG A 218 16.27 -10.42 3.71
N HIS A 219 17.11 -10.95 4.60
CA HIS A 219 18.30 -10.27 5.07
C HIS A 219 19.55 -10.81 4.39
N GLY A 220 19.55 -11.98 3.75
CA GLY A 220 20.71 -12.54 3.04
C GLY A 220 20.71 -14.06 3.08
N LYS A 221 21.90 -14.68 3.14
CA LYS A 221 22.02 -16.13 3.37
C LYS A 221 21.38 -16.48 4.72
N PRO A 222 20.25 -17.22 4.75
CA PRO A 222 19.48 -17.43 5.96
C PRO A 222 20.21 -18.33 6.94
N VAL A 223 20.05 -18.04 8.23
CA VAL A 223 20.39 -18.90 9.36
C VAL A 223 19.19 -18.93 10.30
N VAL A 224 18.90 -20.10 10.84
CA VAL A 224 17.86 -20.29 11.84
C VAL A 224 18.51 -20.56 13.19
N LEU A 225 18.05 -19.82 14.19
CA LEU A 225 18.39 -20.05 15.60
C LEU A 225 17.17 -20.66 16.29
N GLU A 226 17.40 -21.72 17.03
CA GLU A 226 16.48 -22.21 18.04
C GLU A 226 16.59 -21.34 19.29
N VAL A 227 15.45 -20.98 19.85
CA VAL A 227 15.31 -20.24 21.08
C VAL A 227 14.68 -21.18 22.09
N LEU A 228 15.38 -21.47 23.20
CA LEU A 228 14.89 -22.28 24.32
C LEU A 228 13.86 -21.51 25.14
N SER A 229 12.73 -21.15 24.51
CA SER A 229 11.72 -20.24 25.04
C SER A 229 11.03 -20.77 26.29
N GLY A 230 10.81 -22.09 26.40
CA GLY A 230 10.25 -22.69 27.61
C GLY A 230 11.16 -22.52 28.83
N ARG A 231 12.47 -22.71 28.62
CA ARG A 231 13.47 -22.48 29.67
C ARG A 231 13.56 -21.00 30.04
N MET A 232 13.60 -20.11 29.05
CA MET A 232 13.58 -18.66 29.28
C MET A 232 12.38 -18.23 30.12
N HIS A 233 11.19 -18.75 29.80
CA HIS A 233 9.98 -18.42 30.52
C HIS A 233 10.02 -18.88 31.98
N ARG A 234 10.52 -20.09 32.24
CA ARG A 234 10.77 -20.59 33.61
C ARG A 234 11.81 -19.76 34.37
N GLU A 235 12.76 -19.15 33.67
CA GLU A 235 13.74 -18.20 34.23
C GLU A 235 13.19 -16.76 34.35
N GLY A 236 11.88 -16.55 34.12
CA GLY A 236 11.18 -15.28 34.38
C GLY A 236 10.98 -14.38 33.15
N ALA A 237 11.35 -14.83 31.94
CA ALA A 237 11.14 -14.03 30.73
C ALA A 237 9.66 -14.00 30.30
N SER A 238 9.18 -12.81 29.96
CA SER A 238 7.84 -12.61 29.41
C SER A 238 7.79 -12.91 27.91
N PHE A 239 6.74 -13.61 27.52
CA PHE A 239 6.41 -13.88 26.12
C PHE A 239 5.00 -13.44 25.85
N PHE A 240 4.77 -13.00 24.61
CA PHE A 240 3.48 -12.56 24.16
C PHE A 240 3.16 -13.22 22.82
N LEU A 241 1.89 -13.57 22.63
CA LEU A 241 1.39 -14.08 21.36
C LEU A 241 0.55 -12.99 20.69
N SER A 242 0.93 -12.63 19.48
CA SER A 242 0.14 -11.71 18.68
C SER A 242 -1.13 -12.35 18.14
N ASP A 243 -2.11 -11.52 17.77
CA ASP A 243 -3.34 -11.97 17.10
C ASP A 243 -3.08 -12.79 15.82
N ASN A 244 -1.92 -12.59 15.16
CA ASN A 244 -1.52 -13.33 13.96
C ASN A 244 -0.55 -14.50 14.22
N GLY A 245 -0.44 -14.96 15.48
CA GLY A 245 0.33 -16.17 15.84
C GLY A 245 1.85 -16.00 15.89
N VAL A 246 2.36 -14.76 15.89
CA VAL A 246 3.78 -14.44 16.03
C VAL A 246 4.12 -14.29 17.50
N TRP A 247 5.20 -14.95 17.92
CA TRP A 247 5.68 -14.86 19.29
C TRP A 247 6.61 -13.67 19.47
N LEU A 248 6.50 -13.00 20.61
CA LEU A 248 7.23 -11.80 20.93
C LEU A 248 7.87 -11.93 22.30
N THR A 249 9.08 -11.40 22.43
CA THR A 249 9.76 -11.24 23.72
C THR A 249 10.66 -10.01 23.66
N GLU A 250 11.06 -9.47 24.80
CA GLU A 250 11.88 -8.25 24.86
C GLU A 250 13.28 -8.48 24.29
N SER A 251 13.97 -9.52 24.77
CA SER A 251 15.30 -9.91 24.33
C SER A 251 15.55 -11.40 24.58
N VAL A 252 16.55 -11.97 23.90
CA VAL A 252 16.98 -13.37 24.12
C VAL A 252 18.46 -13.39 24.42
N GLN A 253 18.85 -13.85 25.61
CA GLN A 253 20.26 -14.01 25.96
C GLN A 253 20.90 -15.15 25.15
N ALA A 254 22.18 -15.01 24.81
CA ALA A 254 22.92 -15.98 24.00
C ALA A 254 22.88 -17.42 24.55
N LYS A 255 22.84 -17.59 25.88
CA LYS A 255 22.75 -18.90 26.56
C LYS A 255 21.50 -19.72 26.19
N PHE A 256 20.47 -19.08 25.62
CA PHE A 256 19.24 -19.73 25.18
C PHE A 256 19.15 -19.93 23.67
N LEU A 257 20.21 -19.57 22.94
CA LEU A 257 20.27 -19.69 21.50
C LEU A 257 21.05 -20.95 21.13
N ALA A 258 20.49 -21.74 20.22
CA ALA A 258 21.20 -22.82 19.56
C ALA A 258 21.12 -22.64 18.05
N LEU A 259 22.23 -22.89 17.34
CA LEU A 259 22.24 -22.85 15.89
C LEU A 259 21.54 -24.11 15.35
N LEU A 260 20.48 -23.93 14.55
CA LEU A 260 19.85 -25.06 13.88
C LEU A 260 20.73 -25.46 12.70
N VAL A 261 21.46 -26.56 12.85
CA VAL A 261 22.26 -27.15 11.77
C VAL A 261 21.31 -27.91 10.85
N GLN A 262 21.16 -27.44 9.62
CA GLN A 262 20.47 -28.21 8.58
C GLN A 262 21.44 -29.29 8.10
N SER A 263 21.14 -30.54 8.46
CA SER A 263 21.80 -31.76 7.94
C SER A 263 21.42 -32.02 6.49
#